data_AF-A0A7V8NNJ3-F1
#
_entry.id   AF-A0A7V8NNJ3-F1
#
_cell.length_a   1.000
_cell.length_b   1.000
_cell.length_c   1.000
_cell.angle_alpha   90.00
_cell.angle_beta   90.00
_cell.angle_gamma   90.00
#
_symmetry.space_group_name_H-M   'P 1'
#
loop_
_entity.id
_entity.type
_entity.pdbx_description
1 polymer ?
#
loop_
_entity_poly.entity_id
_entity_poly.type
_entity_poly.pdbx_seq_one_letter_code
_entity_poly.pdbx_strand_id
1 'polypeptide(L)' 'MMRTIGAISDTHGLLRPQALAALAGCDPIIHAGDVGSPDVLARLGALAPVHAVRGNVDHGAWSANLPVT' A
#
# COMPACT_ATOMS: atom_id res chain seq x y z
N MET A 1 -24.74 -3.03 0.34
CA MET A 1 -23.70 -2.03 0.68
C MET A 1 -22.71 -1.97 -0.47
N MET A 2 -22.35 -0.79 -0.93
CA MET A 2 -21.40 -0.61 -2.03
C MET A 2 -19.98 -0.68 -1.47
N ARG A 3 -19.10 -1.44 -2.10
CA ARG A 3 -17.73 -1.67 -1.64
C ARG A 3 -16.78 -0.73 -2.39
N THR A 4 -15.99 0.07 -1.68
CA THR A 4 -15.02 0.98 -2.30
C THR A 4 -13.62 0.40 -2.17
N ILE A 5 -12.91 0.28 -3.29
CA ILE A 5 -11.53 -0.22 -3.30
C ILE A 5 -10.59 0.97 -3.41
N GLY A 6 -9.73 1.14 -2.42
CA GLY A 6 -8.65 2.13 -2.45
C GLY A 6 -7.51 1.62 -3.33
N ALA A 7 -6.92 2.49 -4.14
CA ALA A 7 -5.77 2.16 -4.96
C ALA A 7 -4.70 3.25 -4.83
N ILE A 8 -3.45 2.82 -4.66
CA ILE A 8 -2.27 3.66 -4.57
C ILE A 8 -1.06 2.92 -5.16
N SER A 9 -0.04 3.65 -5.57
CA SER A 9 1.23 3.12 -6.08
C SER A 9 2.34 4.10 -5.76
N ASP A 10 3.59 3.70 -5.96
CA ASP A 10 4.74 4.61 -6.05
C ASP A 10 4.84 5.53 -4.83
N THR A 11 4.66 4.97 -3.64
CA THR A 11 4.90 5.75 -2.43
C THR A 11 6.38 5.99 -2.21
N HIS A 12 7.27 5.10 -2.68
CA HIS A 12 8.73 5.23 -2.53
C HIS A 12 9.16 5.59 -1.09
N GLY A 13 8.49 4.98 -0.11
CA GLY A 13 8.67 5.22 1.34
C GLY A 13 7.95 6.44 1.89
N LEU A 14 7.40 7.32 1.06
CA LEU A 14 6.73 8.56 1.44
C LEU A 14 5.21 8.45 1.32
N LEU A 15 4.54 8.16 2.44
CA LEU A 15 3.09 8.22 2.53
C LEU A 15 2.61 9.54 3.13
N ARG A 16 2.05 10.41 2.28
CA ARG A 16 1.54 11.73 2.66
C ARG A 16 0.20 11.63 3.40
N PRO A 17 -0.10 12.54 4.35
CA PRO A 17 -1.38 12.54 5.06
C PRO A 17 -2.61 12.62 4.15
N GLN A 18 -2.50 13.31 3.01
CA GLN A 18 -3.59 13.44 2.03
C GLN A 18 -3.97 12.09 1.41
N ALA A 19 -3.00 11.20 1.19
CA ALA A 19 -3.27 9.86 0.69
C ALA A 19 -4.05 9.03 1.72
N LEU A 20 -3.68 9.13 3.01
CA LEU A 20 -4.42 8.48 4.09
C LEU A 20 -5.86 9.01 4.19
N ALA A 21 -6.05 10.33 4.07
CA ALA A 21 -7.37 10.93 4.08
C ALA A 21 -8.23 10.49 2.89
N ALA A 22 -7.64 10.39 1.69
CA ALA A 22 -8.34 9.94 0.49
C ALA A 22 -8.73 8.45 0.54
N LEU A 23 -7.94 7.63 1.23
CA LEU A 23 -8.18 6.18 1.36
C LEU A 23 -9.06 5.82 2.56
N ALA A 24 -9.40 6.79 3.42
CA ALA A 24 -10.25 6.55 4.59
C ALA A 24 -11.65 6.07 4.16
N GLY A 25 -12.12 4.98 4.77
CA GLY A 25 -13.43 4.38 4.45
C GLY A 25 -13.43 3.45 3.23
N CYS A 26 -12.28 3.21 2.59
CA CYS A 26 -12.14 2.11 1.62
C CYS A 26 -12.17 0.75 2.35
N ASP A 27 -12.66 -0.28 1.67
CA ASP A 27 -12.80 -1.63 2.23
C ASP A 27 -11.49 -2.44 2.12
N PRO A 28 -10.92 -2.71 0.93
CA PRO A 28 -9.51 -3.02 0.82
C PRO A 28 -8.75 -1.86 0.16
N ILE A 29 -7.45 -1.80 0.44
CA ILE A 29 -6.50 -0.93 -0.24
C ILE A 29 -5.54 -1.81 -1.06
N ILE A 30 -5.34 -1.45 -2.33
CA ILE A 30 -4.37 -2.08 -3.21
C ILE A 30 -3.17 -1.14 -3.37
N HIS A 31 -1.97 -1.64 -3.10
CA HIS A 31 -0.72 -0.97 -3.43
C HIS A 31 -0.08 -1.63 -4.66
N ALA A 32 0.01 -0.91 -5.78
CA ALA A 32 0.42 -1.47 -7.07
C ALA A 32 1.96 -1.60 -7.27
N GLY A 33 2.71 -1.74 -6.17
CA GLY A 33 4.18 -1.77 -6.21
C GLY A 33 4.84 -0.43 -5.90
N ASP A 34 6.16 -0.46 -5.83
CA ASP A 34 7.04 0.67 -5.52
C ASP A 34 6.70 1.33 -4.18
N VAL A 35 6.51 0.46 -3.18
CA VAL A 35 6.16 0.84 -1.82
C VAL A 35 7.31 1.60 -1.16
N GLY A 36 8.54 1.10 -1.29
CA GLY A 36 9.79 1.67 -0.78
C GLY A 36 10.03 1.50 0.72
N SER A 37 9.02 1.14 1.53
CA SER A 37 9.18 0.83 2.96
C SER A 37 8.02 0.00 3.53
N PRO A 38 8.28 -0.99 4.41
CA PRO A 38 7.21 -1.73 5.11
C PRO A 38 6.33 -0.82 5.99
N ASP A 39 6.84 0.34 6.43
CA ASP A 39 6.08 1.31 7.22
C ASP A 39 4.89 1.90 6.44
N VAL A 40 5.00 1.98 5.11
CA VAL A 40 3.88 2.41 4.26
C VAL A 40 2.74 1.38 4.37
N LEU A 41 3.05 0.09 4.22
CA LEU A 41 2.04 -0.97 4.33
C LEU A 41 1.44 -1.04 5.73
N ALA A 42 2.24 -0.85 6.77
CA ALA A 42 1.75 -0.79 8.15
C ALA A 42 0.76 0.37 8.35
N ARG A 43 1.08 1.57 7.84
CA ARG A 43 0.22 2.75 7.95
C ARG A 43 -1.07 2.63 7.13
N LEU A 44 -1.01 2.05 5.93
CA LEU A 44 -2.20 1.74 5.13
C LEU A 44 -3.04 0.64 5.81
N GLY A 45 -2.38 -0.36 6.40
CA GLY A 45 -3.01 -1.46 7.14
C GLY A 45 -3.78 -1.02 8.39
N ALA A 46 -3.44 0.14 8.95
CA ALA A 46 -4.21 0.75 10.02
C ALA A 46 -5.57 1.34 9.55
N LEU A 47 -5.75 1.57 8.24
CA LEU A 47 -7.02 2.04 7.67
C LEU A 47 -7.93 0.88 7.24
N ALA A 48 -7.36 -0.11 6.55
CA ALA A 48 -8.08 -1.21 5.92
C ALA A 48 -7.13 -2.36 5.55
N PRO A 49 -7.63 -3.58 5.30
CA PRO A 49 -6.84 -4.65 4.69
C PRO A 49 -6.07 -4.19 3.44
N VAL A 50 -4.76 -4.46 3.40
CA VAL A 50 -3.88 -4.06 2.30
C VAL A 50 -3.45 -5.28 1.50
N HIS A 51 -3.56 -5.17 0.19
CA HIS A 51 -2.92 -6.09 -0.76
C HIS A 51 -1.85 -5.31 -1.53
N ALA A 52 -0.62 -5.79 -1.51
CA ALA A 52 0.49 -5.14 -2.20
C ALA A 52 1.20 -6.15 -3.10
N VAL A 53 1.72 -5.65 -4.22
CA VAL A 53 2.69 -6.35 -5.06
C VAL A 53 4.06 -5.70 -4.90
N ARG A 54 5.13 -6.42 -5.23
CA ARG A 54 6.50 -5.94 -5.19
C ARG A 54 6.81 -5.17 -6.46
N GLY A 55 7.19 -3.90 -6.32
CA GLY A 55 7.74 -3.11 -7.42
C GLY A 55 9.27 -3.17 -7.51
N ASN A 56 9.84 -2.36 -8.39
CA ASN A 56 11.26 -2.37 -8.69
C ASN A 56 12.12 -1.79 -7.54
N VAL A 57 11.59 -0.87 -6.72
CA VAL A 57 12.32 -0.28 -5.58
C VAL A 57 12.18 -1.08 -4.27
N ASP A 58 11.35 -2.13 -4.29
CA ASP A 58 11.02 -2.90 -3.09
C ASP A 58 12.07 -4.00 -2.84
N HIS A 59 13.17 -3.63 -2.16
CA HIS A 59 14.29 -4.52 -1.89
C HIS A 59 14.40 -4.97 -0.43
N GLY A 60 15.03 -6.13 -0.21
CA GLY A 60 15.35 -6.66 1.10
C GLY A 60 14.39 -7.74 1.59
N ALA A 61 14.63 -8.24 2.81
CA ALA A 61 13.89 -9.38 3.34
C ALA A 61 12.38 -9.10 3.53
N TRP A 62 12.01 -7.84 3.79
CA TRP A 62 10.62 -7.46 4.02
C TRP A 62 9.75 -7.60 2.77
N SER A 63 10.30 -7.31 1.58
CA SER A 63 9.57 -7.41 0.31
C SER A 63 9.60 -8.81 -0.28
N ALA A 64 10.33 -9.76 0.31
CA ALA A 64 10.47 -11.13 -0.21
C ALA A 64 9.13 -11.87 -0.29
N ASN A 65 8.17 -11.53 0.59
CA ASN A 65 6.85 -12.15 0.63
C ASN A 65 5.79 -11.43 -0.21
N LEU A 66 6.14 -10.30 -0.84
CA LEU A 66 5.23 -9.61 -1.75
C LEU A 66 5.23 -10.33 -3.11
N PRO A 67 4.04 -10.63 -3.69
CA PRO A 67 3.96 -11.16 -5.05
C PRO A 67 4.67 -10.23 -6.03
N VAL A 68 5.42 -10.79 -6.98
CA VAL A 68 6.05 -10.00 -8.04
C VAL A 68 5.03 -9.55 -9.09
N THR A 69 5.26 -8.37 -9.64
CA THR A 69 4.62 -7.90 -10.89
C THR A 69 5.14 -8.63 -12.11
#